data_AF-A0A3C0PFW0-F1
#
_entry.id   AF-A0A3C0PFW0-F1
#
_cell.length_a   1.000
_cell.length_b   1.000
_cell.length_c   1.000
_cell.angle_alpha   90.00
_cell.angle_beta   90.00
_cell.angle_gamma   90.00
#
_symmetry.space_group_name_H-M   'P 1'
#
loop_
_entity.id
_entity.type
_entity.pdbx_description
1 polymer ?
#
loop_
_entity_poly.entity_id
_entity_poly.type
_entity_poly.pdbx_seq_one_letter_code
_entity_poly.pdbx_strand_id
1 'polypeptide(L)' 'MNGIYIREDEAFERALRRFSKTCERAGILSDIKKYRHYEKPSEQKKRKMNAARRKRVRDDRRFTW' A
#
# COMPACT_ATOMS: atom_id res chain seq x y z
N MET A 1 5.42 12.46 -2.90
CA MET A 1 4.12 13.13 -2.78
C MET A 1 3.35 12.87 -4.07
N ASN A 2 2.32 12.04 -4.00
CA ASN A 2 1.50 11.60 -5.11
C ASN A 2 0.42 12.65 -5.40
N GLY A 3 0.82 13.77 -6.03
CA GLY A 3 -0.12 14.78 -6.52
C GLY A 3 -0.85 14.26 -7.76
N ILE A 4 -2.18 14.40 -7.79
CA ILE A 4 -3.00 14.11 -8.97
C ILE A 4 -3.43 15.43 -9.57
N TYR A 5 -3.05 15.63 -10.83
CA TYR A 5 -3.50 16.76 -11.61
C TYR A 5 -4.84 16.41 -12.27
N ILE A 6 -5.85 17.22 -11.98
CA ILE A 6 -7.18 17.12 -12.58
C ILE A 6 -7.11 17.84 -13.93
N ARG A 7 -7.54 17.16 -14.99
CA ARG A 7 -7.69 17.77 -16.33
C ARG A 7 -9.12 18.29 -16.47
N GLU A 8 -9.32 19.37 -17.21
CA GLU A 8 -10.62 20.04 -17.35
C GLU A 8 -11.72 19.13 -17.94
N ASP A 9 -11.34 18.12 -18.73
CA ASP A 9 -12.26 17.13 -19.32
C ASP A 9 -12.64 15.96 -18.39
N GLU A 10 -12.16 15.93 -17.13
CA GLU A 10 -12.53 14.86 -16.19
C GLU A 10 -13.63 15.27 -15.21
N ALA A 11 -14.67 14.43 -15.14
CA ALA A 11 -15.64 14.50 -14.06
C ALA A 11 -14.94 14.33 -12.69
N PHE A 12 -15.29 15.20 -11.73
CA PHE A 12 -14.72 15.24 -10.38
C PHE A 12 -14.66 13.87 -9.69
N GLU A 13 -15.70 13.04 -9.85
CA GLU A 13 -15.74 11.69 -9.27
C GLU A 13 -14.62 10.77 -9.79
N ARG A 14 -14.23 10.90 -11.07
CA ARG A 14 -13.12 10.11 -11.63
C ARG A 14 -11.79 10.54 -11.04
N ALA A 15 -11.57 11.85 -10.86
CA ALA A 15 -10.40 12.36 -10.19
C ALA A 15 -10.30 11.87 -8.73
N LEU A 16 -11.43 11.89 -8.00
CA LEU A 16 -11.50 11.38 -6.63
C LEU A 16 -11.19 9.88 -6.55
N ARG A 17 -11.74 9.07 -7.46
CA ARG A 17 -11.41 7.63 -7.52
C ARG A 17 -9.93 7.38 -7.78
N ARG A 18 -9.30 8.16 -8.68
CA ARG A 18 -7.85 8.06 -8.91
C ARG A 18 -7.08 8.45 -7.65
N PHE A 19 -7.52 9.48 -6.94
CA PHE A 19 -6.93 9.87 -5.66
C PHE A 19 -6.98 8.77 -4.61
N SER A 20 -8.17 8.24 -4.33
CA SER A 20 -8.32 7.13 -3.38
C SER A 20 -7.44 5.94 -3.76
N LYS A 21 -7.41 5.57 -5.05
CA LYS A 21 -6.57 4.46 -5.54
C LYS A 21 -5.07 4.74 -5.42
N THR A 22 -4.62 5.99 -5.61
CA THR A 22 -3.22 6.34 -5.37
C THR A 22 -2.85 6.31 -3.89
N CYS A 23 -3.74 6.75 -3.00
CA CYS A 23 -3.53 6.67 -1.55
C CYS A 23 -3.50 5.22 -1.05
N GLU A 24 -4.38 4.37 -1.58
CA GLU A 24 -4.36 2.93 -1.35
C GLU A 24 -3.06 2.29 -1.85
N ARG A 25 -2.65 2.61 -3.08
CA ARG A 25 -1.42 2.09 -3.69
C ARG A 25 -0.15 2.56 -2.97
N ALA A 26 -0.15 3.80 -2.49
CA ALA A 26 0.92 4.36 -1.68
C ALA A 26 1.00 3.69 -0.29
N GLY A 27 -0.05 2.98 0.15
CA GLY A 27 -0.03 2.24 1.40
C GLY A 27 -0.03 3.13 2.65
N ILE A 28 -0.45 4.40 2.53
CA ILE A 28 -0.37 5.42 3.59
C ILE A 28 -1.03 4.93 4.90
N LEU A 29 -2.19 4.27 4.80
CA LEU A 29 -2.89 3.71 5.96
C LEU A 29 -2.09 2.58 6.65
N SER A 30 -1.36 1.80 5.87
CA SER A 30 -0.51 0.72 6.39
C SER A 30 0.71 1.29 7.10
N ASP A 31 1.29 2.37 6.59
CA ASP A 31 2.39 3.09 7.23
C ASP A 31 1.94 3.75 8.54
N ILE A 32 0.79 4.42 8.56
CA ILE A 32 0.22 4.99 9.80
C ILE A 32 0.07 3.89 10.86
N LYS A 33 -0.48 2.73 10.50
CA LYS A 33 -0.64 1.60 11.43
C LYS A 33 0.71 1.05 11.93
N LYS A 34 1.72 1.03 11.05
CA LYS A 34 3.08 0.55 11.34
C LYS A 34 3.84 1.46 12.31
N TYR A 35 3.64 2.78 12.19
CA TYR A 35 4.35 3.80 12.97
C TYR A 35 3.57 4.35 14.17
N ARG A 36 2.30 3.95 14.36
CA ARG A 36 1.47 4.39 15.49
C ARG A 36 2.10 4.13 16.87
N HIS A 37 2.95 3.11 16.97
CA HIS A 37 3.63 2.73 18.20
C HIS A 37 5.09 2.40 17.89
N TYR A 38 5.97 2.61 18.88
CA TYR A 38 7.35 2.17 18.78
C TYR A 38 7.39 0.65 18.70
N GLU A 39 8.03 0.14 17.66
CA GLU A 39 8.34 -1.27 17.53
C GLU A 39 9.86 -1.47 17.67
N LYS A 40 10.24 -2.39 18.57
CA LYS A 40 11.64 -2.79 18.74
C LYS A 40 12.24 -3.26 17.41
N PRO A 41 13.55 -3.05 17.18
CA PRO A 41 14.20 -3.42 15.92
C PRO A 41 14.11 -4.93 15.61
N SER A 42 14.04 -5.80 16.61
CA SER A 42 13.82 -7.24 16.44
C SER A 42 12.44 -7.56 15.83
N GLU A 43 11.39 -6.94 16.37
CA GLU A 43 10.02 -7.10 15.90
C GLU A 43 9.84 -6.48 14.51
N GLN A 44 10.51 -5.36 14.20
CA GLN A 44 10.55 -4.79 12.85
C GLN A 44 11.12 -5.78 11.82
N LYS A 45 12.24 -6.42 12.15
CA LYS A 45 12.86 -7.45 11.29
C LYS A 45 11.91 -8.64 11.09
N LYS A 46 11.30 -9.13 12.18
CA LYS A 46 10.32 -10.24 12.15
C LYS A 46 9.11 -9.90 11.28
N ARG A 47 8.53 -8.72 11.43
CA ARG A 47 7.40 -8.23 10.62
C ARG A 47 7.75 -8.18 9.14
N LYS A 48 8.93 -7.65 8.78
CA LYS A 48 9.40 -7.57 7.39
C LYS A 48 9.57 -8.96 6.75
N MET A 49 10.17 -9.91 7.48
CA MET A 49 10.32 -11.30 7.01
C MET A 49 8.97 -11.98 6.79
N ASN A 50 8.04 -11.83 7.75
CA ASN A 50 6.70 -12.40 7.64
C ASN A 50 5.91 -11.80 6.46
N ALA A 51 6.01 -10.48 6.23
CA ALA A 51 5.39 -9.83 5.09
C ALA A 51 5.96 -10.35 3.76
N ALA A 52 7.27 -10.53 3.65
CA ALA A 52 7.92 -11.09 2.47
C ALA A 52 7.48 -12.54 2.21
N ARG A 53 7.44 -13.38 3.26
CA ARG A 53 6.97 -14.78 3.16
C ARG A 53 5.52 -14.85 2.67
N ARG A 54 4.62 -14.04 3.24
CA ARG A 54 3.22 -13.96 2.80
C ARG A 54 3.09 -13.50 1.34
N LYS A 55 3.92 -12.55 0.90
CA LYS A 55 3.95 -12.09 -0.50
C LYS A 55 4.37 -13.22 -1.44
N ARG A 56 5.43 -13.96 -1.10
CA ARG A 56 5.91 -15.11 -1.90
C ARG A 56 4.85 -16.20 -2.04
N VAL A 57 4.19 -16.60 -0.96
CA VAL A 57 3.13 -17.61 -1.00
C VAL A 57 1.95 -17.18 -1.87
N ARG A 58 1.60 -15.88 -1.87
CA ARG A 58 0.54 -15.35 -2.73
C ARG A 58 0.93 -15.38 -4.21
N ASP A 59 2.19 -15.07 -4.51
CA ASP A 59 2.73 -15.05 -5.88
C ASP A 59 2.85 -16.46 -6.45
N ASP A 60 3.36 -17.39 -5.66
CA ASP A 60 3.46 -18.82 -5.99
C ASP A 60 2.09 -19.42 -6.35
N ARG A 61 1.08 -19.19 -5.50
CA ARG A 61 -0.32 -19.59 -5.78
C ARG A 61 -0.92 -18.99 -7.04
N ARG A 62 -0.42 -17.83 -7.49
CA ARG A 62 -0.87 -17.18 -8.72
C ARG A 62 -0.20 -17.78 -9.96
N PHE A 63 0.98 -18.34 -9.80
CA PHE A 63 1.77 -18.96 -10.85
C PHE A 63 1.39 -20.43 -11.09
N THR A 64 0.82 -21.09 -10.07
CA THR A 64 0.35 -22.49 -10.16
C THR A 64 -1.07 -22.62 -10.77
N TRP A 65 -1.43 -21.77 -11.74
CA TRP A 65 -2.68 -21.88 -12.52
C TRP A 65 -2.40 -21.57 -13.99
#